data_AF-A0A7C5DYL7-F1
#
_entry.id   AF-A0A7C5DYL7-F1
#
_cell.length_a   1.000
_cell.length_b   1.000
_cell.length_c   1.000
_cell.angle_alpha   90.00
_cell.angle_beta   90.00
_cell.angle_gamma   90.00
#
_symmetry.space_group_name_H-M   'P 1'
#
loop_
_entity.id
_entity.type
_entity.pdbx_description
1 polymer ?
#
loop_
_entity_poly.entity_id
_entity_poly.type
_entity_poly.pdbx_seq_one_letter_code
_entity_poly.pdbx_strand_id
1 'polypeptide(L)' 'IHDHGLLVKRIQEFGLDPENFKDYLKVFRYGMPPHGGFGMGIERFLMEILKIDNIRECILFPRDRNRIKP' A
#
# COMPACT_ATOMS: atom_id res chain seq x y z
N ILE A 1 -10.03 -2.49 8.64
CA ILE A 1 -10.98 -2.02 9.69
C ILE A 1 -12.11 -1.32 8.96
N HIS A 2 -13.34 -1.86 9.01
CA HIS A 2 -14.48 -1.30 8.28
C HIS A 2 -15.34 -0.37 9.15
N ASP A 3 -15.19 -0.43 10.48
CA ASP A 3 -15.82 0.52 11.40
C ASP A 3 -15.08 1.86 11.41
N HIS A 4 -15.82 2.95 11.16
CA HIS A 4 -15.26 4.30 11.06
C HIS A 4 -14.63 4.76 12.39
N GLY A 5 -15.31 4.55 13.53
CA GLY A 5 -14.84 5.02 14.83
C GLY A 5 -13.53 4.37 15.26
N LEU A 6 -13.46 3.05 15.10
CA LEU A 6 -12.25 2.26 15.36
C LEU A 6 -11.11 2.64 14.41
N LEU A 7 -11.39 2.90 13.13
CA LEU A 7 -10.38 3.33 12.16
C LEU A 7 -9.78 4.69 12.54
N VAL A 8 -10.61 5.67 12.90
CA VAL A 8 -10.15 6.98 13.37
C VAL A 8 -9.30 6.85 14.64
N LYS A 9 -9.75 6.05 15.60
CA LYS A 9 -9.00 5.79 16.83
C LYS A 9 -7.61 5.22 16.53
N ARG A 10 -7.51 4.23 15.63
CA ARG A 10 -6.20 3.66 15.24
C ARG A 10 -5.31 4.69 14.56
N ILE A 11 -5.84 5.52 13.65
CA ILE A 11 -5.07 6.59 13.00
C ILE A 11 -4.44 7.50 14.05
N GLN A 12 -5.20 7.92 15.07
CA GLN A 12 -4.71 8.74 16.17
C GLN A 12 -3.68 8.01 17.06
N GLU A 13 -3.87 6.72 17.34
CA GLU A 13 -2.91 5.88 18.10
C GLU A 13 -1.55 5.79 17.38
N PHE A 14 -1.52 5.86 16.05
CA PHE A 14 -0.28 5.92 15.25
C PHE A 14 0.30 7.34 15.11
N GLY A 15 -0.27 8.35 15.79
CA GLY A 15 0.19 9.73 15.74
C GLY A 15 -0.12 10.44 14.42
N LEU A 16 -1.08 9.93 13.65
CA LEU A 16 -1.50 10.50 12.38
C LEU A 16 -2.74 11.39 12.58
N ASP A 17 -2.84 12.47 11.80
CA ASP A 17 -4.02 13.34 11.80
C ASP A 17 -5.13 12.76 10.91
N PRO A 18 -6.32 12.43 11.46
CA PRO A 18 -7.47 11.94 10.68
C PRO A 18 -7.93 12.86 9.56
N GLU A 19 -7.70 14.18 9.64
CA GLU A 19 -8.14 15.12 8.61
C GLU A 19 -7.39 14.90 7.28
N ASN A 20 -6.14 14.44 7.33
CA ASN A 20 -5.38 14.04 6.12
C ASN A 20 -5.99 12.84 5.38
N PHE A 21 -6.89 12.11 6.03
CA PHE A 21 -7.56 10.93 5.48
C PHE A 21 -9.06 11.16 5.27
N LYS A 22 -9.53 12.41 5.32
CA LYS A 22 -10.97 12.77 5.26
C LYS A 22 -11.71 12.08 4.12
N ASP A 23 -11.17 12.13 2.91
CA ASP A 23 -11.81 11.55 1.73
C ASP A 23 -11.90 10.02 1.81
N TYR A 24 -10.86 9.37 2.34
CA TYR A 24 -10.85 7.94 2.59
C TYR A 24 -11.83 7.57 3.72
N LEU A 25 -11.88 8.31 4.82
CA LEU A 25 -12.75 8.04 5.96
C LEU A 25 -14.23 8.26 5.63
N LYS A 26 -14.54 9.16 4.69
CA LYS A 26 -15.92 9.49 4.31
C LYS A 26 -16.72 8.24 3.90
N VAL A 27 -16.13 7.33 3.14
CA VAL A 27 -16.84 6.13 2.66
C VAL A 27 -17.18 5.15 3.80
N PHE A 28 -16.43 5.14 4.89
CA PHE A 28 -16.69 4.29 6.05
C PHE A 28 -17.91 4.73 6.87
N ARG A 29 -18.39 5.98 6.68
CA ARG A 29 -19.58 6.50 7.37
C ARG A 29 -20.89 6.03 6.78
N TYR A 30 -20.88 5.55 5.53
CA TYR A 30 -22.08 5.17 4.78
C TYR A 30 -22.32 3.65 4.72
N GLY A 31 -21.67 2.88 5.61
CA GLY A 31 -21.84 1.43 5.70
C GLY A 31 -20.84 0.65 4.83
N MET A 32 -19.57 0.64 5.26
CA MET A 32 -18.53 -0.15 4.60
C MET A 32 -18.62 -1.63 5.03
N PRO A 33 -18.74 -2.60 4.11
CA PRO A 33 -18.75 -4.01 4.46
C PRO A 33 -17.41 -4.47 5.03
N PRO A 34 -17.37 -5.57 5.82
CA PRO A 34 -16.14 -6.23 6.18
C PRO A 34 -15.37 -6.65 4.91
N HIS A 35 -14.13 -6.19 4.78
CA HIS A 35 -13.29 -6.44 3.62
C HIS A 35 -11.83 -6.61 4.03
N GLY A 36 -11.06 -7.21 3.13
CA GLY A 36 -9.62 -7.42 3.25
C GLY A 36 -9.02 -7.77 1.90
N GLY A 37 -7.70 -7.90 1.85
CA GLY A 37 -6.97 -8.25 0.63
C GLY A 37 -5.48 -8.38 0.92
N PHE A 38 -4.71 -8.66 -0.12
CA PHE A 38 -3.26 -8.69 -0.07
C PHE A 38 -2.69 -8.00 -1.32
N GLY A 39 -1.47 -7.50 -1.20
CA GLY A 39 -0.70 -6.94 -2.32
C GLY A 39 0.52 -7.82 -2.59
N MET A 40 0.84 -8.03 -3.87
CA MET A 40 2.03 -8.78 -4.29
C MET A 40 2.80 -7.97 -5.32
N GLY A 41 4.08 -7.74 -5.07
CA GLY A 41 4.98 -7.12 -6.05
C GLY A 41 5.36 -8.14 -7.11
N ILE A 42 4.97 -7.91 -8.36
CA ILE A 42 5.20 -8.86 -9.46
C ILE A 42 6.70 -9.05 -9.72
N GLU A 43 7.49 -7.99 -9.60
CA GLU A 43 8.93 -8.00 -9.80
C GLU A 43 9.63 -8.85 -8.73
N ARG A 44 9.22 -8.70 -7.46
CA ARG A 44 9.76 -9.50 -6.35
C ARG A 44 9.31 -10.95 -6.41
N PHE A 45 8.08 -11.19 -6.85
CA PHE A 45 7.59 -12.55 -7.09
C PHE A 45 8.41 -13.25 -8.17
N LEU A 46 8.73 -12.54 -9.26
CA LEU A 46 9.61 -13.04 -10.31
C LEU A 46 11.04 -13.30 -9.80
N MET A 47 11.62 -12.39 -9.00
CA MET A 47 12.93 -12.62 -8.39
C MET A 47 12.99 -13.94 -7.62
N GLU A 48 11.97 -14.20 -6.80
CA GLU A 48 11.93 -15.40 -5.96
C GLU A 48 11.74 -16.70 -6.76
N ILE A 49 10.91 -16.66 -7.81
CA ILE A 49 10.69 -17.81 -8.70
C ILE A 49 11.96 -18.11 -9.51
N LEU A 50 12.58 -17.07 -10.06
CA LEU A 50 13.71 -17.19 -10.99
C LEU A 50 15.07 -17.19 -10.28
N LYS A 51 15.11 -17.03 -8.96
CA LYS A 51 16.33 -16.92 -8.14
C LYS A 51 17.27 -15.84 -8.65
N ILE A 52 16.69 -14.68 -8.96
CA ILE A 52 17.42 -13.48 -9.39
C ILE A 52 17.77 -12.66 -8.15
N ASP A 53 19.04 -12.29 -8.00
CA ASP A 53 19.55 -11.58 -6.82
C ASP A 53 19.15 -10.10 -6.80
N ASN A 54 18.92 -9.48 -7.96
CA ASN A 54 18.67 -8.04 -8.08
C ASN A 54 17.34 -7.73 -8.76
N ILE A 55 16.46 -7.01 -8.09
CA ILE A 55 15.12 -6.63 -8.59
C ILE A 55 15.17 -5.88 -9.92
N ARG A 56 16.26 -5.16 -10.19
CA ARG A 56 16.44 -4.42 -11.44
C ARG A 56 16.49 -5.33 -12.66
N GLU A 57 16.87 -6.59 -12.51
CA GLU A 57 16.89 -7.57 -13.60
C GLU A 57 15.50 -8.13 -13.92
N CYS A 58 14.53 -7.94 -13.02
CA CYS A 58 13.12 -8.30 -13.24
C CYS A 58 12.29 -7.13 -13.82
N ILE A 59 12.89 -5.96 -14.07
CA ILE A 59 12.21 -4.74 -14.51
C ILE A 59 12.81 -4.28 -15.83
N LEU A 60 11.94 -4.03 -16.83
CA LEU A 60 12.39 -3.60 -18.16
C LEU A 60 13.12 -2.24 -18.14
N PHE A 61 12.58 -1.26 -17.42
CA PHE A 61 13.20 0.05 -17.20
C PHE A 61 13.26 0.36 -15.71
N PRO A 62 14.30 -0.11 -14.99
CA PRO A 62 14.41 0.05 -13.55
C PRO A 62 14.34 1.52 -13.12
N ARG A 63 13.56 1.78 -12.07
CA ARG A 63 13.46 3.09 -11.43
C ARG A 63 14.01 3.02 -10.02
N ASP A 64 14.89 3.94 -9.69
CA ASP A 64 15.36 4.16 -8.33
C ASP A 64 15.68 5.65 -8.12
N ARG A 65 16.19 6.00 -6.93
CA ARG A 65 16.52 7.39 -6.58
C ARG A 65 17.57 8.03 -7.50
N ASN A 66 18.41 7.22 -8.15
CA ASN A 66 19.51 7.66 -9.01
C ASN A 66 19.21 7.47 -10.51
N ARG A 67 18.25 6.60 -10.87
CA ARG A 67 17.87 6.29 -12.26
C ARG A 67 16.42 6.68 -12.55
N ILE A 68 16.28 7.84 -13.22
CA ILE A 68 15.00 8.40 -13.69
C ILE A 68 14.90 8.46 -15.23
N LYS A 69 15.96 8.08 -15.95
CA LYS A 69 15.99 7.95 -17.41
C LYS A 69 16.22 6.49 -17.80
N PRO A 70 15.67 6.01 -18.93
CA PRO A 70 15.97 4.69 -19.47
C PRO A 70 17.48 4.47 -19.61
#